data_AF-A0A2V5WWF7-F1
#
_entry.id   AF-A0A2V5WWF7-F1
#
_cell.length_a   1.000
_cell.length_b   1.000
_cell.length_c   1.000
_cell.angle_alpha   90.00
_cell.angle_beta   90.00
_cell.angle_gamma   90.00
#
_symmetry.space_group_name_H-M   'P 1'
#
loop_
_entity.id
_entity.type
_entity.pdbx_description
1 polymer ?
#
loop_
_entity_poly.entity_id
_entity_poly.type
_entity_poly.pdbx_seq_one_letter_code
_entity_poly.pdbx_strand_id
1 'polypeptide(L)'
;MKAEIFLATGDLQAMEPLLANPRLDPTLQAVYALFQRRYAAAIVILSKALATETDRNARNTEKLLLGLSQQRAGDIAAARATYRDAAQDFDSQLKKMPPDSFSASRTHAFLGQAYAGLGEATSAIAEGQKAMAIEPTSKDPVDGPVREEKMADIYALLGDADHAVPILKRLLQMPYGGAITPALLRLDPLWDQIRNDPRFQELATEKKS
;
A
#
# COMPACT_ATOMS: atom_id res chain seq x y z
N MET A 1 1.64 11.22 -13.41
CA MET A 1 1.47 10.93 -14.88
C MET A 1 0.03 10.48 -15.13
N LYS A 2 -0.60 10.70 -16.31
CA LYS A 2 -2.07 10.52 -16.53
C LYS A 2 -2.71 9.26 -15.93
N ALA A 3 -1.98 8.14 -15.90
CA ALA A 3 -2.45 6.88 -15.34
C ALA A 3 -2.74 6.93 -13.82
N GLU A 4 -1.86 7.53 -13.02
CA GLU A 4 -2.05 7.67 -11.57
C GLU A 4 -3.29 8.52 -11.26
N ILE A 5 -3.56 9.52 -12.11
CA ILE A 5 -4.75 10.37 -12.00
C ILE A 5 -6.00 9.53 -12.26
N PHE A 6 -6.02 8.69 -13.29
CA PHE A 6 -7.16 7.82 -13.58
C PHE A 6 -7.41 6.79 -12.47
N LEU A 7 -6.35 6.23 -11.88
CA LEU A 7 -6.49 5.37 -10.71
C LEU A 7 -7.06 6.15 -9.52
N ALA A 8 -6.53 7.36 -9.26
CA ALA A 8 -6.99 8.21 -8.16
C ALA A 8 -8.43 8.69 -8.32
N THR A 9 -8.93 8.90 -9.54
CA THR A 9 -10.33 9.25 -9.80
C THR A 9 -11.25 8.02 -9.90
N GLY A 10 -10.66 6.82 -9.93
CA GLY A 10 -11.35 5.56 -10.12
C GLY A 10 -11.89 5.33 -11.53
N ASP A 11 -11.37 6.07 -12.51
CA ASP A 11 -11.67 5.89 -13.93
C ASP A 11 -10.81 4.75 -14.50
N LEU A 12 -11.19 3.52 -14.15
CA LEU A 12 -10.51 2.32 -14.64
C LEU A 12 -10.68 2.11 -16.16
N GLN A 13 -11.68 2.72 -16.80
CA GLN A 13 -11.86 2.62 -18.24
C GLN A 13 -10.84 3.49 -18.98
N ALA A 14 -10.53 4.68 -18.47
CA ALA A 14 -9.49 5.55 -19.03
C ALA A 14 -8.07 4.94 -18.95
N MET A 15 -7.89 3.91 -18.12
CA MET A 15 -6.65 3.14 -18.07
C MET A 15 -6.50 2.10 -19.18
N GLU A 16 -7.59 1.56 -19.73
CA GLU A 16 -7.55 0.46 -20.73
C GLU A 16 -6.68 0.80 -21.97
N PRO A 17 -6.77 2.00 -22.58
CA PRO A 17 -5.91 2.35 -23.72
C PRO A 17 -4.42 2.44 -23.36
N LEU A 18 -4.09 2.73 -22.09
CA LEU A 18 -2.71 2.84 -21.63
C LEU A 18 -2.06 1.47 -21.43
N LEU A 19 -2.85 0.42 -21.16
CA LEU A 19 -2.34 -0.95 -21.00
C LEU A 19 -1.81 -1.54 -22.31
N ALA A 20 -2.27 -1.03 -23.46
CA ALA A 20 -1.74 -1.40 -24.76
C ALA A 20 -0.29 -0.90 -24.98
N ASN A 21 0.20 -0.01 -24.13
CA ASN A 21 1.59 0.44 -24.19
C ASN A 21 2.52 -0.59 -23.53
N PRO A 22 3.39 -1.28 -24.30
CA PRO A 22 4.30 -2.29 -23.74
C PRO A 22 5.38 -1.71 -22.83
N ARG A 23 5.54 -0.37 -22.81
CA ARG A 23 6.46 0.35 -21.90
C ARG A 23 5.79 0.83 -20.62
N LEU A 24 4.50 0.55 -20.42
CA LEU A 24 3.83 0.89 -19.18
C LEU A 24 4.52 0.18 -18.03
N ASP A 25 4.78 0.91 -16.95
CA ASP A 25 5.45 0.38 -15.78
C ASP A 25 4.73 -0.90 -15.25
N PRO A 26 5.45 -2.01 -14.99
CA PRO A 26 4.84 -3.26 -14.52
C PRO A 26 4.09 -3.10 -13.19
N THR A 27 4.55 -2.24 -12.29
CA THR A 27 3.90 -2.01 -11.00
C THR A 27 2.55 -1.34 -11.21
N LEU A 28 2.48 -0.37 -12.11
CA LEU A 28 1.22 0.26 -12.51
C LEU A 28 0.24 -0.73 -13.20
N GLN A 29 0.73 -1.63 -14.05
CA GLN A 29 -0.09 -2.70 -14.64
C GLN A 29 -0.65 -3.65 -13.57
N ALA A 30 0.17 -4.01 -12.58
CA ALA A 30 -0.24 -4.88 -11.48
C ALA A 30 -1.27 -4.21 -10.57
N VAL A 31 -1.09 -2.93 -10.23
CA VAL A 31 -2.07 -2.14 -9.45
C VAL A 31 -3.40 -2.08 -10.18
N TYR A 32 -3.39 -1.85 -11.50
CA TYR A 32 -4.61 -1.88 -12.29
C TYR A 32 -5.32 -3.24 -12.22
N ALA A 33 -4.57 -4.33 -12.41
CA ALA A 33 -5.11 -5.69 -12.31
C ALA A 33 -5.67 -5.98 -10.90
N LEU A 34 -4.99 -5.53 -9.84
CA LEU A 34 -5.45 -5.62 -8.45
C LEU A 34 -6.79 -4.90 -8.26
N PHE A 35 -6.93 -3.67 -8.75
CA PHE A 35 -8.17 -2.89 -8.63
C PHE A 35 -9.33 -3.53 -9.40
N GLN A 36 -9.03 -4.20 -10.52
CA GLN A 36 -9.99 -5.04 -11.25
C GLN A 36 -10.23 -6.42 -10.64
N ARG A 37 -9.62 -6.74 -9.49
CA ARG A 37 -9.72 -8.04 -8.80
C ARG A 37 -9.18 -9.20 -9.63
N ARG A 38 -8.34 -8.91 -10.62
CA ARG A 38 -7.64 -9.88 -11.47
C ARG A 38 -6.34 -10.31 -10.78
N TYR A 39 -6.46 -10.92 -9.60
CA TYR A 39 -5.31 -11.22 -8.72
C TYR A 39 -4.28 -12.13 -9.39
N ALA A 40 -4.72 -13.15 -10.14
CA ALA A 40 -3.82 -14.03 -10.88
C ALA A 40 -2.95 -13.27 -11.90
N ALA A 41 -3.53 -12.27 -12.59
CA ALA A 41 -2.79 -11.43 -13.53
C ALA A 41 -1.78 -10.55 -12.80
N ALA A 42 -2.17 -9.92 -11.69
CA ALA A 42 -1.26 -9.13 -10.86
C ALA A 42 -0.07 -9.97 -10.36
N ILE A 43 -0.32 -11.20 -9.88
CA ILE A 43 0.71 -12.14 -9.44
C ILE A 43 1.71 -12.42 -10.57
N VAL A 44 1.25 -12.73 -11.78
CA VAL A 44 2.13 -13.00 -12.93
C VAL A 44 3.00 -11.78 -13.26
N ILE A 45 2.39 -10.59 -13.33
CA ILE A 45 3.10 -9.35 -13.66
C ILE A 45 4.20 -9.06 -12.63
N LEU A 46 3.86 -9.09 -11.34
CA LEU A 46 4.77 -8.78 -10.24
C LEU A 46 5.88 -9.84 -10.13
N SER A 47 5.53 -11.12 -10.27
CA SER A 47 6.53 -12.20 -10.20
C SER A 47 7.56 -12.09 -11.33
N LYS A 48 7.11 -11.75 -12.55
CA LYS A 48 8.00 -11.50 -13.68
C LYS A 48 8.89 -10.28 -13.45
N ALA A 49 8.32 -9.18 -12.96
CA ALA A 49 9.04 -7.95 -12.67
C ALA A 49 10.14 -8.17 -11.61
N LEU A 50 9.84 -8.93 -10.56
CA LEU A 50 10.80 -9.31 -9.52
C LEU A 50 11.88 -10.26 -10.05
N ALA A 51 11.54 -11.21 -10.92
CA ALA A 51 12.52 -12.14 -11.49
C ALA A 51 13.52 -11.48 -12.44
N THR A 52 13.16 -10.36 -13.07
CA THR A 52 14.07 -9.58 -13.93
C THR A 52 14.96 -8.60 -13.17
N GLU A 53 14.72 -8.42 -11.87
CA GLU A 53 15.45 -7.48 -11.04
C GLU A 53 16.67 -8.16 -10.43
N THR A 54 17.85 -7.56 -10.65
CA THR A 54 19.11 -8.10 -10.12
C THR A 54 19.43 -7.54 -8.73
N ASP A 55 18.92 -6.36 -8.39
CA ASP A 55 19.01 -5.83 -7.04
C ASP A 55 17.83 -6.32 -6.20
N ARG A 56 18.12 -7.25 -5.27
CA ARG A 56 17.17 -7.84 -4.33
C ARG A 56 16.27 -6.80 -3.64
N ASN A 57 16.80 -5.60 -3.40
CA ASN A 57 16.16 -4.53 -2.65
C ASN A 57 15.37 -3.53 -3.50
N ALA A 58 15.60 -3.47 -4.81
CA ALA A 58 15.08 -2.41 -5.67
C ALA A 58 13.56 -2.43 -5.83
N ARG A 59 12.92 -3.58 -5.56
CA ARG A 59 11.48 -3.80 -5.80
C ARG A 59 10.72 -4.33 -4.59
N ASN A 60 11.11 -3.90 -3.39
CA ASN A 60 10.47 -4.40 -2.17
C ASN A 60 9.01 -3.93 -2.02
N THR A 61 8.64 -2.79 -2.61
CA THR A 61 7.24 -2.34 -2.65
C THR A 61 6.38 -3.27 -3.53
N GLU A 62 6.93 -3.78 -4.63
CA GLU A 62 6.29 -4.77 -5.49
C GLU A 62 6.10 -6.11 -4.78
N LYS A 63 7.01 -6.48 -3.85
CA LYS A 63 6.82 -7.67 -3.00
C LYS A 63 5.60 -7.53 -2.09
N LEU A 64 5.33 -6.34 -1.54
CA LEU A 64 4.12 -6.10 -0.75
C LEU A 64 2.85 -6.24 -1.60
N LEU A 65 2.86 -5.70 -2.82
CA LEU A 65 1.75 -5.87 -3.78
C LEU A 65 1.57 -7.33 -4.20
N LEU A 66 2.66 -8.09 -4.35
CA LEU A 66 2.61 -9.50 -4.69
C LEU A 66 2.00 -10.30 -3.54
N GLY A 67 2.46 -10.07 -2.30
CA GLY A 67 1.90 -10.68 -1.10
C GLY A 67 0.40 -10.39 -0.97
N LEU A 68 -0.01 -9.14 -1.21
CA LEU A 68 -1.43 -8.76 -1.19
C LEU A 68 -2.22 -9.49 -2.28
N SER A 69 -1.68 -9.55 -3.51
CA SER A 69 -2.31 -10.24 -4.63
C SER A 69 -2.50 -11.73 -4.34
N GLN A 70 -1.46 -12.40 -3.81
CA GLN A 70 -1.51 -13.81 -3.41
C GLN A 70 -2.54 -14.04 -2.29
N GLN A 71 -2.52 -13.18 -1.26
CA GLN A 71 -3.47 -13.27 -0.15
C GLN A 71 -4.92 -13.12 -0.65
N ARG A 72 -5.18 -12.17 -1.55
CA ARG A 72 -6.51 -11.95 -2.14
C ARG A 72 -6.92 -13.04 -3.13
N ALA A 73 -5.97 -13.72 -3.76
CA ALA A 73 -6.22 -14.92 -4.56
C ALA A 73 -6.48 -16.19 -3.71
N GLY A 74 -6.31 -16.11 -2.39
CA GLY A 74 -6.47 -17.25 -1.47
C GLY A 74 -5.21 -18.11 -1.32
N ASP A 75 -4.09 -17.74 -1.94
CA ASP A 75 -2.80 -18.43 -1.78
C ASP A 75 -2.07 -17.91 -0.54
N ILE A 76 -2.58 -18.29 0.63
CA ILE A 76 -2.10 -17.83 1.93
C ILE A 76 -0.65 -18.26 2.18
N ALA A 77 -0.25 -19.44 1.68
CA ALA A 77 1.10 -19.96 1.87
C ALA A 77 2.12 -19.11 1.09
N ALA A 78 1.84 -18.82 -0.19
CA ALA A 78 2.69 -17.96 -0.99
C ALA A 78 2.75 -16.54 -0.41
N ALA A 79 1.60 -15.97 -0.04
CA ALA A 79 1.53 -14.64 0.58
C ALA A 79 2.41 -14.53 1.82
N ARG A 80 2.33 -15.51 2.74
CA ARG A 80 3.17 -15.54 3.95
C ARG A 80 4.66 -15.64 3.62
N ALA A 81 5.03 -16.41 2.60
CA ALA A 81 6.43 -16.51 2.17
C ALA A 81 6.92 -15.17 1.62
N THR A 82 6.14 -14.53 0.74
CA THR A 82 6.48 -13.24 0.13
C THR A 82 6.55 -12.11 1.16
N TYR A 83 5.61 -12.02 2.10
CA TYR A 83 5.68 -11.01 3.17
C TYR A 83 6.88 -11.21 4.10
N ARG A 84 7.23 -12.46 4.43
CA ARG A 84 8.43 -12.74 5.24
C ARG A 84 9.71 -12.32 4.53
N ASP A 85 9.81 -12.60 3.23
CA ASP A 85 10.95 -12.18 2.41
C ASP A 85 11.05 -10.65 2.35
N ALA A 86 9.92 -9.96 2.14
CA ALA A 86 9.88 -8.50 2.17
C ALA A 86 10.31 -7.91 3.53
N ALA A 87 9.83 -8.48 4.64
CA ALA A 87 10.20 -8.05 5.99
C ALA A 87 11.71 -8.20 6.25
N GLN A 88 12.30 -9.33 5.82
CA GLN A 88 13.75 -9.56 5.95
C GLN A 88 14.58 -8.54 5.16
N ASP A 89 14.12 -8.18 3.96
CA ASP A 89 14.83 -7.20 3.13
C ASP A 89 14.72 -5.79 3.71
N PHE A 90 13.54 -5.36 4.18
CA PHE A 90 13.37 -4.06 4.83
C PHE A 90 14.17 -3.95 6.14
N ASP A 91 14.20 -4.98 6.97
CA ASP A 91 15.03 -5.01 8.17
C ASP A 91 16.53 -4.88 7.83
N SER A 92 16.96 -5.56 6.77
CA SER A 92 18.34 -5.48 6.26
C SER A 92 18.68 -4.10 5.70
N GLN A 93 17.70 -3.39 5.12
CA GLN A 93 17.85 -2.01 4.65
C GLN A 93 18.00 -1.02 5.80
N LEU A 94 17.12 -1.13 6.82
CA LEU A 94 17.14 -0.24 7.99
C LEU A 94 18.49 -0.24 8.70
N LYS A 95 19.16 -1.40 8.80
CA LYS A 95 20.51 -1.53 9.39
C LYS A 95 21.60 -0.70 8.68
N LYS A 96 21.36 -0.29 7.44
CA LYS A 96 22.31 0.44 6.60
C LYS A 96 21.93 1.91 6.41
N MET A 97 20.75 2.32 6.86
CA MET A 97 20.23 3.67 6.70
C MET A 97 20.45 4.49 7.98
N PRO A 98 20.60 5.82 7.88
CA PRO A 98 20.52 6.69 9.05
C PRO A 98 19.14 6.56 9.69
N PRO A 99 19.04 6.32 11.01
CA PRO A 99 17.80 5.92 11.69
C PRO A 99 16.67 6.96 11.57
N ASP A 100 17.00 8.25 11.57
CA ASP A 100 16.01 9.34 11.51
C ASP A 100 15.87 9.94 10.09
N SER A 101 16.26 9.20 9.05
CA SER A 101 16.14 9.67 7.67
C SER A 101 14.74 9.43 7.10
N PHE A 102 14.35 10.23 6.10
CA PHE A 102 13.14 10.01 5.30
C PHE A 102 13.05 8.59 4.72
N SER A 103 14.19 8.03 4.28
CA SER A 103 14.27 6.66 3.80
C SER A 103 14.00 5.64 4.90
N ALA A 104 14.50 5.86 6.11
CA ALA A 104 14.24 4.98 7.25
C ALA A 104 12.77 5.01 7.67
N SER A 105 12.16 6.19 7.77
CA SER A 105 10.73 6.32 8.06
C SER A 105 9.86 5.56 7.04
N ARG A 106 10.11 5.76 5.74
CA ARG A 106 9.41 5.01 4.69
C ARG A 106 9.61 3.50 4.83
N THR A 107 10.82 3.06 5.12
CA THR A 107 11.17 1.65 5.24
C THR A 107 10.51 1.01 6.47
N HIS A 108 10.43 1.73 7.60
CA HIS A 108 9.65 1.32 8.77
C HIS A 108 8.16 1.13 8.43
N ALA A 109 7.56 2.05 7.68
CA ALA A 109 6.16 1.92 7.27
C ALA A 109 5.92 0.65 6.42
N PHE A 110 6.79 0.37 5.46
CA PHE A 110 6.70 -0.83 4.61
C PHE A 110 6.99 -2.12 5.36
N LEU A 111 7.93 -2.11 6.32
CA LEU A 111 8.15 -3.23 7.23
C LEU A 111 6.90 -3.50 8.07
N GLY A 112 6.25 -2.45 8.56
CA GLY A 112 4.96 -2.56 9.25
C GLY A 112 3.88 -3.24 8.40
N GLN A 113 3.76 -2.88 7.13
CA GLN A 113 2.84 -3.53 6.19
C GLN A 113 3.18 -5.00 5.95
N ALA A 114 4.46 -5.36 5.85
CA ALA A 114 4.89 -6.75 5.72
C ALA A 114 4.47 -7.58 6.95
N TYR A 115 4.70 -7.06 8.16
CA TYR A 115 4.24 -7.69 9.39
C TYR A 115 2.71 -7.78 9.48
N ALA A 116 1.99 -6.75 9.02
CA ALA A 116 0.54 -6.78 8.97
C ALA A 116 0.02 -7.91 8.05
N GLY A 117 0.64 -8.08 6.87
CA GLY A 117 0.34 -9.19 5.96
C GLY A 117 0.64 -10.58 6.53
N LEU A 118 1.56 -10.68 7.51
CA LEU A 118 1.83 -11.91 8.26
C LEU A 118 0.86 -12.16 9.43
N GLY A 119 0.05 -11.15 9.79
CA GLY A 119 -0.81 -11.15 10.98
C GLY A 119 -0.08 -10.79 12.28
N GLU A 120 1.14 -10.25 12.20
CA GLU A 120 1.98 -9.92 13.35
C GLU A 120 1.68 -8.52 13.87
N ALA A 121 0.48 -8.34 14.45
CA ALA A 121 -0.08 -7.03 14.81
C ALA A 121 0.86 -6.14 15.65
N THR A 122 1.47 -6.69 16.71
CA THR A 122 2.36 -5.93 17.60
C THR A 122 3.57 -5.37 16.84
N SER A 123 4.23 -6.20 16.04
CA SER A 123 5.37 -5.79 15.22
C SER A 123 4.94 -4.76 14.17
N ALA A 124 3.83 -5.01 13.48
CA ALA A 124 3.30 -4.13 12.46
C ALA A 124 3.03 -2.71 12.98
N ILE A 125 2.32 -2.62 14.10
CA ILE A 125 1.96 -1.34 14.74
C ILE A 125 3.21 -0.62 15.26
N ALA A 126 4.16 -1.34 15.87
CA ALA A 126 5.39 -0.74 16.36
C ALA A 126 6.22 -0.10 15.24
N GLU A 127 6.32 -0.76 14.08
CA GLU A 127 7.03 -0.22 12.92
C GLU A 127 6.31 0.97 12.29
N GLY A 128 4.98 0.94 12.19
CA GLY A 128 4.20 2.09 11.75
C GLY A 128 4.35 3.31 12.68
N GLN A 129 4.39 3.09 13.99
CA GLN A 129 4.64 4.16 14.97
C GLN A 129 6.03 4.77 14.84
N LYS A 130 7.08 3.95 14.60
CA LYS A 130 8.43 4.47 14.32
C LYS A 130 8.44 5.35 13.08
N ALA A 131 7.76 4.92 12.01
CA ALA A 131 7.66 5.70 10.78
C ALA A 131 7.04 7.08 11.03
N MET A 132 5.93 7.15 11.78
CA MET A 132 5.25 8.39 12.16
C MET A 132 6.08 9.27 13.10
N ALA A 133 6.89 8.68 13.97
CA ALA A 133 7.74 9.43 14.90
C ALA A 133 8.88 10.17 14.16
N ILE A 134 9.43 9.56 13.11
CA ILE A 134 10.49 10.15 12.29
C ILE A 134 9.94 11.28 11.40
N GLU A 135 8.80 11.07 10.76
CA GLU A 135 8.14 12.06 9.89
C GLU A 135 6.73 12.40 10.40
N PRO A 136 6.60 13.16 11.50
CA PRO A 136 5.29 13.54 12.01
C PRO A 136 4.70 14.66 11.16
N THR A 137 3.40 14.57 10.85
CA THR A 137 2.64 15.60 10.11
C THR A 137 2.73 16.99 10.71
N SER A 138 2.95 17.11 12.03
CA SER A 138 3.14 18.40 12.69
C SER A 138 4.43 19.12 12.30
N LYS A 139 5.45 18.38 11.85
CA LYS A 139 6.73 18.94 11.39
C LYS A 139 6.82 19.02 9.86
N ASP A 140 6.22 18.04 9.19
CA ASP A 140 6.14 18.00 7.73
C ASP A 140 4.68 17.79 7.29
N PRO A 141 3.92 18.88 7.11
CA PRO A 141 2.52 18.78 6.68
C PRO A 141 2.36 18.31 5.23
N VAL A 142 3.44 18.26 4.44
CA VAL A 142 3.39 17.89 3.02
C VAL A 142 3.57 16.37 2.87
N ASP A 143 4.61 15.82 3.47
CA ASP A 143 4.98 14.40 3.33
C ASP A 143 4.58 13.55 4.54
N GLY A 144 4.45 14.15 5.73
CA GLY A 144 4.01 13.47 6.96
C GLY A 144 2.66 12.74 6.84
N PRO A 145 1.62 13.30 6.17
CA PRO A 145 0.36 12.60 5.94
C PRO A 145 0.51 11.26 5.20
N VAL A 146 1.58 11.06 4.42
CA VAL A 146 1.85 9.76 3.77
C VAL A 146 2.17 8.68 4.80
N ARG A 147 2.89 8.99 5.88
CA ARG A 147 3.09 8.02 7.00
C ARG A 147 1.78 7.77 7.75
N GLU A 148 0.97 8.82 7.83
CA GLU A 148 -0.46 8.82 8.20
C GLU A 148 -1.20 7.63 7.58
N GLU A 149 -1.23 7.70 6.25
CA GLU A 149 -1.88 6.73 5.38
C GLU A 149 -1.29 5.33 5.56
N LYS A 150 0.03 5.19 5.61
CA LYS A 150 0.65 3.87 5.78
C LYS A 150 0.32 3.23 7.14
N MET A 151 0.11 4.03 8.19
CA MET A 151 -0.42 3.53 9.46
C MET A 151 -1.86 3.03 9.31
N ALA A 152 -2.70 3.75 8.57
CA ALA A 152 -4.05 3.28 8.25
C ALA A 152 -4.03 1.99 7.41
N ASP A 153 -3.09 1.86 6.47
CA ASP A 153 -2.91 0.64 5.68
C ASP A 153 -2.59 -0.56 6.59
N ILE A 154 -1.69 -0.38 7.57
CA ILE A 154 -1.32 -1.40 8.55
C ILE A 154 -2.54 -1.86 9.35
N TYR A 155 -3.29 -0.91 9.92
CA TYR A 155 -4.51 -1.23 10.66
C TYR A 155 -5.55 -1.94 9.77
N ALA A 156 -5.74 -1.47 8.53
CA ALA A 156 -6.65 -2.09 7.60
C ALA A 156 -6.26 -3.53 7.24
N LEU A 157 -4.97 -3.80 6.98
CA LEU A 157 -4.47 -5.15 6.71
C LEU A 157 -4.69 -6.10 7.89
N LEU A 158 -4.67 -5.58 9.12
CA LEU A 158 -4.99 -6.31 10.36
C LEU A 158 -6.50 -6.43 10.64
N GLY A 159 -7.36 -5.80 9.83
CA GLY A 159 -8.81 -5.77 10.04
C GLY A 159 -9.26 -4.79 11.15
N ASP A 160 -8.38 -3.90 11.59
CA ASP A 160 -8.64 -2.95 12.67
C ASP A 160 -9.27 -1.66 12.12
N ALA A 161 -10.57 -1.73 11.87
CA ALA A 161 -11.34 -0.58 11.38
C ALA A 161 -11.39 0.58 12.41
N ASP A 162 -11.35 0.27 13.70
CA ASP A 162 -11.45 1.26 14.77
C ASP A 162 -10.29 2.25 14.76
N HIS A 163 -9.09 1.78 14.42
CA HIS A 163 -7.92 2.66 14.30
C HIS A 163 -7.71 3.17 12.86
N ALA A 164 -8.05 2.40 11.83
CA ALA A 164 -7.86 2.83 10.44
C ALA A 164 -8.81 3.97 10.05
N VAL A 165 -10.11 3.83 10.31
CA VAL A 165 -11.15 4.74 9.80
C VAL A 165 -10.96 6.20 10.27
N PRO A 166 -10.64 6.50 11.54
CA PRO A 166 -10.41 7.88 11.97
C PRO A 166 -9.24 8.56 11.23
N ILE A 167 -8.18 7.82 10.93
CA ILE A 167 -7.03 8.33 10.16
C ILE A 167 -7.48 8.66 8.73
N LEU A 168 -8.17 7.72 8.07
CA LEU A 168 -8.66 7.91 6.70
C LEU A 168 -9.61 9.11 6.59
N LYS A 169 -10.54 9.27 7.54
CA LYS A 169 -11.47 10.41 7.59
C LYS A 169 -10.73 11.74 7.61
N ARG A 170 -9.66 11.82 8.42
CA ARG A 170 -8.85 13.03 8.55
C ARG A 170 -8.05 13.31 7.27
N LEU A 171 -7.45 12.28 6.67
CA LEU A 171 -6.65 12.39 5.45
C LEU A 171 -7.48 12.80 4.23
N LEU A 172 -8.73 12.35 4.14
CA LEU A 172 -9.65 12.75 3.06
C LEU A 172 -9.95 14.26 3.05
N GLN A 173 -9.78 14.95 4.17
CA GLN A 173 -10.04 16.37 4.34
C GLN A 173 -8.82 17.27 4.07
N MET A 174 -7.66 16.70 3.74
CA MET A 174 -6.43 17.46 3.49
C MET A 174 -5.73 17.07 2.18
N PRO A 175 -5.11 18.03 1.49
CA PRO A 175 -4.26 17.74 0.34
C PRO A 175 -2.89 17.22 0.80
N TYR A 176 -2.40 16.17 0.14
CA TYR A 176 -1.02 15.71 0.25
C TYR A 176 -0.62 14.93 -1.02
N GLY A 177 0.68 14.65 -1.18
CA GLY A 177 1.19 13.92 -2.35
C GLY A 177 0.63 12.51 -2.44
N GLY A 178 -0.05 12.18 -3.55
CA GLY A 178 -0.65 10.85 -3.74
C GLY A 178 -1.89 10.60 -2.87
N ALA A 179 -2.56 11.66 -2.41
CA ALA A 179 -3.65 11.57 -1.45
C ALA A 179 -4.72 10.53 -1.78
N ILE A 180 -5.16 9.80 -0.74
CA ILE A 180 -6.32 8.92 -0.86
C ILE A 180 -7.54 9.68 -1.37
N THR A 181 -8.38 8.93 -2.07
CA THR A 181 -9.67 9.41 -2.56
C THR A 181 -10.74 8.38 -2.21
N PRO A 182 -12.01 8.80 -2.12
CA PRO A 182 -13.13 7.87 -1.96
C PRO A 182 -13.14 6.78 -3.06
N ALA A 183 -12.72 7.14 -4.28
CA ALA A 183 -12.55 6.18 -5.37
C ALA A 183 -11.47 5.14 -5.10
N LEU A 184 -10.30 5.53 -4.57
CA LEU A 184 -9.25 4.58 -4.18
C LEU A 184 -9.69 3.67 -3.03
N LEU A 185 -10.39 4.21 -2.01
CA LEU A 185 -10.95 3.41 -0.92
C LEU A 185 -11.92 2.33 -1.44
N ARG A 186 -12.73 2.67 -2.46
CA ARG A 186 -13.64 1.72 -3.12
C ARG A 186 -12.91 0.66 -3.96
N LEU A 187 -11.83 1.02 -4.64
CA LEU A 187 -11.18 0.15 -5.62
C LEU A 187 -10.11 -0.75 -5.01
N ASP A 188 -9.28 -0.23 -4.13
CA ASP A 188 -8.07 -0.91 -3.67
C ASP A 188 -8.39 -2.10 -2.75
N PRO A 189 -7.98 -3.34 -3.11
CA PRO A 189 -8.15 -4.53 -2.27
C PRO A 189 -7.48 -4.48 -0.89
N LEU A 190 -6.54 -3.57 -0.66
CA LEU A 190 -5.91 -3.38 0.65
C LEU A 190 -6.98 -3.21 1.75
N TRP A 191 -8.04 -2.45 1.46
CA TRP A 191 -9.11 -2.14 2.39
C TRP A 191 -10.13 -3.26 2.61
N ASP A 192 -10.02 -4.40 1.93
CA ASP A 192 -11.07 -5.44 1.94
C ASP A 192 -11.40 -5.98 3.34
N GLN A 193 -10.42 -6.05 4.23
CA GLN A 193 -10.62 -6.53 5.60
C GLN A 193 -11.51 -5.59 6.44
N ILE A 194 -11.54 -4.29 6.10
CA ILE A 194 -12.36 -3.28 6.79
C ILE A 194 -13.52 -2.76 5.92
N ARG A 195 -13.65 -3.24 4.67
CA ARG A 195 -14.60 -2.71 3.67
C ARG A 195 -16.07 -2.81 4.09
N ASN A 196 -16.39 -3.73 4.99
CA ASN A 196 -17.75 -3.94 5.49
C ASN A 196 -18.09 -3.08 6.72
N ASP A 197 -17.13 -2.31 7.26
CA ASP A 197 -17.40 -1.35 8.33
C ASP A 197 -18.26 -0.19 7.79
N PRO A 198 -19.42 0.12 8.40
CA PRO A 198 -20.29 1.19 7.91
C PRO A 198 -19.61 2.56 7.83
N ARG A 199 -18.70 2.86 8.77
CA ARG A 199 -17.96 4.13 8.81
C ARG A 199 -16.96 4.19 7.65
N PHE A 200 -16.34 3.07 7.28
CA PHE A 200 -15.47 3.00 6.10
C PHE A 200 -16.28 3.19 4.80
N GLN A 201 -17.46 2.58 4.71
CA GLN A 201 -18.33 2.71 3.53
C GLN A 201 -18.77 4.16 3.31
N GLU A 202 -19.09 4.89 4.38
CA GLU A 202 -19.38 6.32 4.32
C GLU A 202 -18.24 7.09 3.61
N LEU A 203 -17.00 6.93 4.09
CA LEU A 203 -15.81 7.57 3.51
C LEU A 203 -15.59 7.22 2.03
N ALA A 204 -15.89 6.00 1.62
CA ALA A 204 -15.73 5.54 0.23
C ALA A 204 -16.82 6.09 -0.73
N THR A 205 -17.91 6.63 -0.18
CA THR A 205 -19.02 7.22 -0.96
C THR A 205 -19.03 8.74 -0.96
N GLU A 206 -18.24 9.38 -0.09
CA GLU A 206 -18.09 10.83 -0.07
C GLU A 206 -17.65 11.32 -1.47
N LYS A 207 -18.34 12.32 -2.00
CA LYS A 207 -17.85 13.04 -3.17
C LYS A 207 -16.90 14.11 -2.64
N LYS A 208 -15.67 14.18 -3.15
CA LYS A 208 -14.82 15.37 -2.93
C LYS A 208 -15.60 16.56 -3.49
N SER A 209 -16.13 17.39 -2.59
CA SER A 209 -16.79 18.67 -2.89
C SER A 209 -15.80 19.70 -3.41
#